data_AF-A0A5D0RXG9-F1
#
_entry.id   AF-A0A5D0RXG9-F1
#
_cell.length_a   1.000
_cell.length_b   1.000
_cell.length_c   1.000
_cell.angle_alpha   90.00
_cell.angle_beta   90.00
_cell.angle_gamma   90.00
#
_symmetry.space_group_name_H-M   'P 1'
#
loop_
_entity.id
_entity.type
_entity.pdbx_description
1 polymer ?
#
loop_
_entity_poly.entity_id
_entity_poly.type
_entity_poly.pdbx_seq_one_letter_code
_entity_poly.pdbx_strand_id
1 'polypeptide(L)' 'MMFFGWFLLIILFLLIMKPDFLKNLFNNSFGETSHENISNNSKAKEILKERYARGDISEEEYRKVLRNIEGGE' A
#
# COMPACT_ATOMS: atom_id res chain seq x y z
N MET A 1 -24.01 -37.30 -11.16
CA MET A 1 -23.13 -36.41 -10.38
C MET A 1 -21.88 -36.08 -11.21
N MET A 2 -22.00 -35.23 -12.23
CA MET A 2 -20.88 -34.80 -13.10
C MET A 2 -20.91 -33.28 -13.42
N PHE A 3 -22.04 -32.61 -13.18
CA PHE A 3 -22.20 -31.17 -13.42
C PHE A 3 -21.46 -30.29 -12.41
N PHE A 4 -21.25 -30.78 -11.19
CA PHE A 4 -20.59 -30.01 -10.12
C PHE A 4 -19.12 -29.71 -10.43
N GLY A 5 -18.42 -30.63 -11.11
CA GLY A 5 -17.04 -30.44 -11.53
C GLY A 5 -16.90 -29.36 -12.61
N TRP A 6 -17.84 -29.31 -13.55
CA TRP A 6 -17.87 -28.27 -14.59
C TRP A 6 -18.12 -26.87 -14.02
N PHE A 7 -19.00 -26.77 -13.02
CA PHE A 7 -19.27 -25.51 -12.33
C PHE A 7 -18.03 -24.97 -11.60
N LEU A 8 -17.25 -25.85 -10.97
CA LEU A 8 -15.98 -25.49 -10.30
C LEU A 8 -14.93 -24.98 -11.31
N LEU A 9 -14.83 -25.62 -12.49
CA LEU A 9 -13.92 -25.18 -13.55
C LEU A 9 -14.28 -23.80 -14.11
N ILE A 10 -15.57 -23.52 -14.28
CA ILE A 10 -16.06 -22.21 -14.74
C ILE A 10 -15.74 -21.10 -13.73
N ILE A 11 -15.91 -21.37 -12.44
CA ILE A 11 -15.55 -20.43 -11.36
C ILE A 11 -14.04 -20.17 -11.33
N LEU A 12 -13.22 -21.22 -11.46
CA LEU A 12 -11.77 -21.08 -11.48
C LEU A 12 -11.30 -20.26 -12.69
N PHE A 13 -11.90 -20.48 -13.86
CA PHE A 13 -11.60 -19.71 -15.07
C PHE A 13 -11.98 -18.22 -14.92
N LEU A 14 -13.12 -17.93 -14.31
CA LEU A 14 -13.56 -16.56 -14.03
C LEU A 14 -12.62 -15.82 -13.07
N LEU A 15 -12.05 -16.55 -12.09
CA LEU A 15 -11.08 -16.01 -11.13
C LEU A 15 -9.76 -15.61 -11.81
N ILE A 16 -9.28 -16.41 -12.76
CA ILE A 16 -8.04 -16.15 -13.52
C ILE A 16 -8.21 -14.98 -14.49
N MET A 17 -9.39 -14.82 -15.09
CA MET A 17 -9.71 -13.71 -16.02
C MET A 17 -9.70 -12.32 -15.36
N LYS A 18 -9.84 -12.24 -14.04
CA LYS A 18 -9.82 -10.96 -13.30
C LYS A 18 -8.76 -10.93 -12.20
N PRO A 19 -7.46 -10.87 -12.56
CA PRO A 19 -6.37 -10.79 -11.57
C PRO A 19 -6.44 -9.51 -10.73
N ASP A 20 -7.08 -8.45 -11.23
CA ASP A 20 -7.20 -7.17 -10.53
C ASP A 20 -8.18 -7.22 -9.35
N PHE A 21 -9.13 -8.16 -9.34
CA PHE A 21 -10.01 -8.38 -8.19
C PHE A 21 -9.25 -9.01 -7.01
N LEU A 22 -8.28 -9.88 -7.30
CA LEU A 22 -7.39 -10.44 -6.29
C LEU A 22 -6.42 -9.41 -5.73
N LYS A 23 -5.92 -8.47 -6.56
CA LYS A 23 -5.05 -7.38 -6.08
C LYS A 23 -5.75 -6.51 -5.04
N ASN A 24 -7.05 -6.23 -5.22
CA ASN A 24 -7.82 -5.43 -4.26
C ASN A 24 -8.12 -6.17 -2.94
N LEU A 25 -8.15 -7.51 -2.95
CA LEU A 25 -8.31 -8.33 -1.73
C LEU A 25 -6.96 -8.58 -1.03
N PHE A 26 -5.88 -8.81 -1.77
CA PHE A 26 -4.55 -9.02 -1.19
C PHE A 26 -3.86 -7.73 -0.73
N ASN A 27 -4.19 -6.56 -1.31
CA ASN A 27 -3.66 -5.28 -0.81
C ASN A 27 -4.14 -4.91 0.61
N ASN A 28 -5.22 -5.54 1.09
CA ASN A 28 -5.75 -5.29 2.43
C ASN A 28 -5.35 -6.34 3.47
N SER A 29 -4.57 -7.36 3.10
CA SER A 29 -4.30 -8.49 4.03
C SER A 29 -2.89 -9.08 3.95
N PHE A 30 -1.96 -8.44 3.24
CA PHE A 30 -0.53 -8.81 3.27
C PHE A 30 0.31 -7.63 3.77
N GLY A 31 0.01 -7.20 5.00
CA GLY A 31 0.69 -6.13 5.72
C GLY A 31 1.15 -6.56 7.11
N GLU A 32 1.64 -7.79 7.27
CA GLU A 32 2.28 -8.28 8.49
C GLU A 32 3.40 -9.21 7.99
N THR A 33 4.70 -9.03 8.23
CA THR A 33 5.40 -8.54 9.41
C THR A 33 6.85 -8.31 8.97
N SER A 34 7.38 -7.09 9.07
CA SER A 34 8.83 -6.78 9.22
C SER A 34 9.04 -5.26 9.20
N HIS A 35 9.79 -4.74 10.18
CA HIS A 35 10.14 -3.32 10.43
C HIS A 35 9.07 -2.45 11.11
N GLU A 36 9.03 -2.56 12.43
CA GLU A 36 8.54 -1.55 13.37
C GLU A 36 9.15 -0.14 13.14
N ASN A 37 10.23 -0.03 12.37
CA ASN A 37 10.85 1.25 11.98
C ASN A 37 10.41 1.79 10.60
N ILE A 38 9.89 0.98 9.68
CA ILE A 38 9.45 1.44 8.33
C ILE A 38 8.05 2.05 8.38
N SER A 39 7.15 1.51 9.20
CA SER A 39 5.77 2.04 9.27
C SER A 39 5.72 3.45 9.85
N ASN A 40 6.58 3.75 10.84
CA ASN A 40 6.69 5.08 11.44
C ASN A 40 7.22 6.11 10.45
N ASN A 41 8.18 5.72 9.61
CA ASN A 41 8.74 6.57 8.56
C ASN A 41 7.71 6.89 7.47
N SER A 42 7.00 5.86 6.99
CA SER A 42 5.89 6.00 6.03
C SER A 42 4.84 7.02 6.52
N LYS A 43 4.40 6.88 7.78
CA LYS A 43 3.41 7.77 8.39
C LYS A 43 3.96 9.18 8.58
N ALA A 44 5.23 9.33 8.97
CA ALA A 44 5.87 10.64 9.12
C ALA A 44 5.97 11.38 7.77
N LYS A 45 6.29 10.68 6.68
CA LYS A 45 6.30 11.27 5.33
C LYS A 45 4.92 11.71 4.87
N GLU A 46 3.88 10.94 5.17
CA GLU A 46 2.50 11.29 4.82
C GLU A 46 2.04 12.58 5.53
N ILE A 47 2.28 12.66 6.84
CA ILE A 47 1.97 13.87 7.64
C ILE A 47 2.76 15.08 7.12
N LEU A 48 4.04 14.89 6.77
CA LEU A 48 4.88 15.95 6.24
C LEU A 48 4.35 16.49 4.91
N LYS A 49 3.93 15.59 4.01
CA LYS A 49 3.32 15.94 2.72
C LYS A 49 2.00 16.70 2.90
N GLU A 50 1.17 16.28 3.85
CA GLU A 50 -0.10 16.94 4.16
C GLU A 50 0.13 18.39 4.62
N ARG A 51 1.08 18.62 5.53
CA ARG A 51 1.42 19.97 6.01
C ARG A 51 1.94 20.88 4.91
N TYR A 52 2.77 20.35 4.01
CA TYR A 52 3.23 21.11 2.85
C TYR A 52 2.09 21.47 1.90
N ALA A 53 1.18 20.52 1.64
CA ALA A 53 0.01 20.75 0.79
C ALA A 53 -0.97 21.78 1.40
N ARG A 54 -1.08 21.83 2.74
CA ARG A 54 -1.84 22.86 3.46
C ARG A 54 -1.17 24.24 3.44
N GLY A 55 0.14 24.30 3.16
CA GLY A 55 0.94 25.51 3.28
C GLY A 55 1.38 25.84 4.71
N ASP A 56 1.31 24.86 5.63
CA ASP A 56 1.72 25.02 7.03
C ASP A 56 3.25 25.08 7.19
N ILE A 57 4.00 24.61 6.17
CA ILE A 57 5.47 24.58 6.13
C ILE A 57 5.98 25.03 4.77
N SER A 58 7.18 25.62 4.73
CA SER A 58 7.83 26.00 3.47
C SER A 58 8.43 24.79 2.74
N GLU A 59 8.76 24.97 1.46
CA GLU A 59 9.43 23.94 0.65
C GLU A 59 10.82 23.58 1.21
N GLU A 60 11.52 24.53 1.83
CA GLU A 60 12.82 24.30 2.48
C GLU A 60 12.68 23.44 3.73
N GLU A 61 11.67 23.73 4.56
CA GLU A 61 11.36 22.94 5.75
C GLU A 61 10.94 21.52 5.38
N TYR A 62 10.08 21.38 4.38
CA TYR A 62 9.67 20.08 3.84
C TYR A 62 10.88 19.24 3.44
N ARG A 63 11.80 19.79 2.62
CA ARG A 63 13.00 19.08 2.17
C ARG A 63 13.93 18.72 3.31
N LYS A 64 14.10 19.59 4.30
CA LYS A 64 14.96 19.34 5.47
C LYS A 64 14.42 18.17 6.29
N VAL A 65 13.13 18.17 6.60
CA VAL A 65 12.51 17.11 7.40
C VAL A 65 12.45 15.79 6.63
N LEU A 66 12.21 15.83 5.31
CA LEU A 66 12.21 14.64 4.46
C LEU A 66 13.58 13.94 4.49
N ARG A 67 14.68 14.68 4.38
CA ARG A 67 16.04 14.13 4.48
C ARG A 67 16.32 13.49 5.84
N ASN A 68 15.91 14.16 6.92
CA ASN A 68 16.05 13.62 8.28
C ASN A 68 15.27 12.31 8.46
N ILE A 69 14.07 12.22 7.87
CA ILE A 69 13.24 11.03 7.89
C ILE A 69 13.86 9.91 7.04
N GLU A 70 14.52 10.23 5.93
CA GLU A 70 15.16 9.24 5.04
C GLU A 70 16.51 8.72 5.55
N GLY A 71 17.01 9.22 6.68
CA GLY A 71 18.28 8.80 7.26
C GLY A 71 19.49 9.34 6.48
N GLY A 72 19.34 10.46 5.78
CA GLY A 72 20.44 11.14 5.11
C GLY A 72 21.27 11.92 6.13
N GLU A 73 22.51 11.46 6.36
CA GLU A 73 23.60 12.28 6.92
C GLU A 73 23.99 13.41 5.96
#